data_AF-A0A8X6FDM8-F1
#
_entry.id   AF-A0A8X6FDM8-F1
#
_cell.length_a   1.000
_cell.length_b   1.000
_cell.length_c   1.000
_cell.angle_alpha   90.00
_cell.angle_beta   90.00
_cell.angle_gamma   90.00
#
_symmetry.space_group_name_H-M   'P 1'
#
loop_
_entity.id
_entity.type
_entity.pdbx_description
1 polymer ?
#
loop_
_entity_poly.entity_id
_entity_poly.type
_entity_poly.pdbx_seq_one_letter_code
_entity_poly.pdbx_strand_id
1 'polypeptide(L)' 'MQQLQPKPIGSHGKPTVFVHYELHKCTHVFVRRDSVRRPFQAPYDGPYPVVKPSDKLYKVNIFGKSTSIAID' A
#
# COMPACT_ATOMS: atom_id res chain seq x y z
N MET A 1 41.95 5.38 -23.71
CA MET A 1 40.98 5.56 -22.60
C MET A 1 40.50 4.19 -22.16
N GLN A 2 40.65 3.83 -20.88
CA GLN A 2 40.13 2.56 -20.35
C GLN A 2 38.62 2.66 -20.10
N GLN A 3 37.87 1.67 -20.58
CA GLN A 3 36.43 1.54 -20.30
C GLN A 3 36.24 1.06 -18.86
N LEU A 4 35.78 1.95 -17.97
CA LEU A 4 35.32 1.58 -16.63
C LEU A 4 33.88 1.06 -16.75
N GLN A 5 33.69 -0.22 -16.46
CA GLN A 5 32.37 -0.84 -16.34
C GLN A 5 32.00 -0.98 -14.86
N PRO A 6 30.76 -0.66 -14.46
CA PRO A 6 30.32 -0.89 -13.10
C PRO A 6 30.25 -2.38 -12.80
N LYS A 7 30.69 -2.76 -11.60
CA LYS A 7 30.55 -4.12 -11.11
C LYS A 7 29.07 -4.41 -10.87
N PRO A 8 28.53 -5.57 -11.33
CA PRO A 8 27.13 -5.89 -11.13
C PRO A 8 26.76 -5.81 -9.64
N ILE A 9 25.69 -5.06 -9.35
CA ILE A 9 25.14 -4.88 -8.01
C ILE A 9 24.53 -6.21 -7.55
N GLY A 10 24.91 -6.64 -6.34
CA GLY A 10 24.22 -7.72 -5.66
C GLY A 10 22.82 -7.27 -5.22
N SER A 11 21.78 -8.00 -5.62
CA SER A 11 20.45 -7.80 -5.05
C SER A 11 20.40 -8.45 -3.67
N HIS A 12 20.46 -7.63 -2.63
CA HIS A 12 20.40 -8.08 -1.24
C HIS A 12 18.94 -8.24 -0.79
N GLY A 13 18.30 -9.34 -1.19
CA GLY A 13 17.03 -9.80 -0.63
C GLY A 13 15.76 -9.31 -1.32
N LYS A 14 14.69 -10.12 -1.19
CA LYS A 14 13.33 -9.69 -1.55
C LYS A 14 12.82 -8.75 -0.45
N PRO A 15 12.24 -7.58 -0.79
CA PRO A 15 11.62 -6.73 0.23
C PRO A 15 10.49 -7.50 0.92
N THR A 16 10.60 -7.69 2.23
CA THR A 16 9.51 -8.22 3.07
C THR A 16 8.74 -7.05 3.66
N VAL A 17 7.45 -6.95 3.35
CA VAL A 17 6.57 -5.93 3.93
C VAL A 17 6.17 -6.38 5.34
N PHE A 18 6.41 -5.52 6.34
CA PHE A 18 5.91 -5.76 7.69
C PHE A 18 4.45 -5.32 7.78
N VAL A 19 3.57 -6.24 8.18
CA VAL A 19 2.15 -5.97 8.44
C VAL A 19 1.87 -6.22 9.91
N HIS A 20 1.36 -5.21 10.61
CA HIS A 20 1.02 -5.34 12.02
C HIS A 20 -0.20 -6.25 12.22
N TYR A 21 -0.15 -7.17 13.19
CA TYR A 21 -1.21 -8.16 13.42
C TYR A 21 -2.58 -7.53 13.73
N GLU A 22 -2.61 -6.34 14.33
CA GLU A 22 -3.87 -5.63 14.62
C GLU A 22 -4.57 -5.08 13.38
N LEU A 23 -3.90 -5.05 12.21
CA LEU A 23 -4.53 -4.58 10.97
C LEU A 23 -5.79 -5.38 10.64
N HIS A 24 -5.80 -6.67 10.96
CA HIS A 24 -6.97 -7.55 10.80
C HIS A 24 -8.14 -7.21 11.73
N LYS A 25 -7.88 -6.49 12.83
CA LYS A 25 -8.86 -6.08 13.83
C LYS A 25 -9.32 -4.62 13.63
N CYS A 26 -8.63 -3.87 12.76
CA CYS A 26 -8.97 -2.48 12.51
C CYS A 26 -10.38 -2.35 11.91
N THR A 27 -11.20 -1.49 12.50
CA THR A 27 -12.55 -1.18 11.98
C THR A 27 -12.52 -0.17 10.84
N HIS A 28 -11.47 0.64 10.77
CA HIS A 28 -11.30 1.67 9.75
C HIS A 28 -9.87 1.67 9.21
N VAL A 29 -9.72 2.02 7.93
CA VAL A 29 -8.43 2.12 7.25
C VAL A 29 -8.34 3.38 6.42
N PHE A 30 -7.11 3.86 6.23
CA PHE A 30 -6.80 4.91 5.26
C PHE A 30 -6.37 4.27 3.94
N VAL A 31 -6.86 4.80 2.82
CA VAL A 31 -6.64 4.23 1.48
C VAL A 31 -5.74 5.15 0.68
N ARG A 32 -4.68 4.58 0.11
CA ARG A 32 -3.72 5.34 -0.69
C ARG A 32 -4.33 5.75 -2.03
N ARG A 33 -4.06 6.98 -2.47
CA ARG A 33 -4.31 7.41 -3.84
C ARG A 33 -3.07 7.14 -4.71
N ASP A 34 -3.18 6.19 -5.62
CA ASP A 34 -2.11 5.86 -6.58
C ASP A 34 -2.24 6.58 -7.93
N SER A 35 -2.96 7.70 -7.96
CA SER A 35 -3.02 8.60 -9.12
C SER A 35 -2.02 9.75 -9.03
N VAL A 36 -1.80 10.46 -10.15
CA VAL A 36 -1.02 11.70 -10.16
C VAL A 36 -1.66 12.70 -9.19
N ARG A 37 -0.89 13.13 -8.19
CA ARG A 37 -1.35 14.01 -7.11
C ARG A 37 -1.16 15.47 -7.47
N ARG A 38 -2.12 16.31 -7.07
CA ARG A 38 -1.95 17.77 -7.09
C ARG A 38 -1.02 18.21 -5.95
N PRO A 39 -0.39 19.40 -6.05
CA PRO A 39 0.33 19.99 -4.93
C PRO A 39 -0.54 20.03 -3.67
N PHE A 40 0.05 19.70 -2.52
CA PHE A 40 -0.62 19.65 -1.21
C PHE A 40 -1.78 18.66 -1.05
N GLN A 41 -2.01 17.77 -2.02
CA GLN A 41 -3.02 16.72 -1.87
C GLN A 41 -2.51 15.61 -0.95
N ALA A 42 -3.31 15.21 0.05
CA ALA A 42 -2.94 14.11 0.95
C ALA A 42 -2.72 12.78 0.18
N PRO A 43 -1.73 11.96 0.59
CA PRO A 43 -1.45 10.67 -0.05
C PRO A 43 -2.54 9.63 0.20
N TYR A 44 -3.27 9.78 1.31
CA TYR A 44 -4.31 8.85 1.73
C TYR A 44 -5.64 9.57 1.91
N ASP A 45 -6.71 8.80 1.73
CA ASP A 45 -8.09 9.16 2.04
C ASP A 45 -8.66 8.33 3.17
N GLY A 46 -9.76 8.80 3.74
CA GLY A 46 -10.48 8.11 4.80
C GLY A 46 -10.31 8.82 6.13
N PRO A 47 -10.72 8.21 7.25
CA PRO A 47 -10.90 6.76 7.46
C PRO A 47 -12.14 6.16 6.81
N TYR A 48 -12.01 4.98 6.21
CA TYR A 48 -13.12 4.21 5.64
C TYR A 48 -13.39 2.93 6.45
N PRO A 49 -14.66 2.55 6.66
CA PRO A 49 -14.98 1.33 7.40
C PRO A 49 -14.59 0.08 6.62
N VAL A 50 -13.97 -0.88 7.33
CA VAL A 50 -13.63 -2.21 6.81
C VAL A 50 -14.88 -3.09 6.87
N VAL A 51 -15.27 -3.61 5.70
CA VAL A 51 -16.39 -4.57 5.58
C VAL A 51 -15.90 -5.99 5.85
N LYS A 52 -14.72 -6.34 5.33
CA LYS A 52 -14.10 -7.64 5.55
C LYS A 52 -12.57 -7.54 5.50
N PRO A 53 -11.85 -7.86 6.60
CA PRO A 53 -10.41 -7.98 6.58
C PRO A 53 -9.95 -9.24 5.81
N SER A 54 -8.70 -9.21 5.33
CA SER A 54 -8.07 -10.30 4.57
C SER A 54 -6.55 -10.20 4.73
N ASP A 55 -5.79 -11.18 4.25
CA ASP A 55 -4.33 -11.14 4.33
C ASP A 55 -3.72 -10.20 3.28
N LYS A 56 -4.36 -10.13 2.11
CA LYS A 56 -3.89 -9.29 1.00
C LYS A 56 -4.93 -8.30 0.49
N LEU A 57 -6.21 -8.67 0.45
CA LEU A 57 -7.28 -7.91 -0.22
C LEU A 57 -8.41 -7.54 0.74
N TYR A 58 -8.39 -6.31 1.25
CA TYR A 58 -9.41 -5.79 2.16
C TYR A 58 -10.65 -5.35 1.39
N LYS A 59 -11.84 -5.68 1.91
CA LYS A 59 -13.07 -5.04 1.46
C LYS A 59 -13.35 -3.83 2.33
N VAL A 60 -13.39 -2.66 1.72
CA VAL A 60 -13.55 -1.36 2.37
C VAL A 60 -14.77 -0.66 1.78
N ASN A 61 -15.60 -0.04 2.62
CA ASN A 61 -16.73 0.75 2.15
C ASN A 61 -16.30 2.20 1.92
N ILE A 62 -16.23 2.59 0.65
CA ILE A 62 -15.89 3.94 0.21
C ILE A 62 -17.16 4.57 -0.36
N PHE A 63 -17.68 5.60 0.31
CA PHE A 63 -18.90 6.33 -0.09
C PHE A 63 -20.10 5.42 -0.42
N GLY A 64 -20.32 4.38 0.38
CA GLY A 64 -21.43 3.43 0.20
C GLY A 64 -21.12 2.27 -0.76
N LYS A 65 -19.94 2.24 -1.38
CA LYS A 65 -19.52 1.19 -2.31
C LYS A 65 -18.46 0.30 -1.67
N SER A 66 -18.69 -1.02 -1.71
CA SER A 66 -17.71 -2.01 -1.27
C SER A 66 -16.61 -2.17 -2.33
N THR A 67 -15.41 -1.72 -2.02
CA THR A 67 -14.22 -1.77 -2.89
C THR A 67 -13.17 -2.71 -2.31
N SER A 68 -12.53 -3.50 -3.17
CA SER A 68 -11.41 -4.38 -2.78
C SER A 68 -10.08 -3.65 -2.96
N ILE A 69 -9.25 -3.61 -1.92
CA ILE A 69 -7.97 -2.88 -1.89
C ILE A 69 -6.85 -3.82 -1.41
N ALA A 70 -5.71 -3.79 -2.09
CA ALA A 70 -4.54 -4.57 -1.72
C ALA A 70 -3.62 -3.81 -0.75
N ILE A 71 -2.91 -4.52 0.12
CA ILE A 71 -1.85 -3.97 1.01
C ILE A 71 -0.46 -4.00 0.34
N ASP A 72 -0.41 -3.89 -0.99
CA ASP A 72 0.87 -3.96 -1.74
C ASP A 72 1.83 -2.81 -1.40
#